data_AF-A0A1B2LZE4-F1
#
_entry.id   AF-A0A1B2LZE4-F1
#
_cell.length_a   1.000
_cell.length_b   1.000
_cell.length_c   1.000
_cell.angle_alpha   90.00
_cell.angle_beta   90.00
_cell.angle_gamma   90.00
#
_symmetry.space_group_name_H-M   'P 1'
#
loop_
_entity.id
_entity.type
_entity.pdbx_description
1 polymer ?
#
loop_
_entity_poly.entity_id
_entity_poly.type
_entity_poly.pdbx_seq_one_letter_code
_entity_poly.pdbx_strand_id
1 'polypeptide(L)'
;MKKLKVLGFLTLFLSACATTPKEATFNLPDGWRLPTSEDAIDDWARFNSPSRVEADFNGDGKTDRAQILLKNNSSTGYRLIVDISDGDNIKRFNLDQNDSISAQSMAIELLDPSNEVWDSACEKGYWECQQNEIRKFKISKPSIQFCYIESACVIYMWSDRNKNFTKIPLSD
;
A
#
# COMPACT_ATOMS: atom_id res chain seq x y z
N MET A 1 -57.35 -46.11 -30.25
CA MET A 1 -55.94 -46.36 -30.64
C MET A 1 -55.08 -45.20 -30.12
N LYS A 2 -54.08 -45.48 -29.29
CA LYS A 2 -53.26 -44.49 -28.56
C LYS A 2 -52.33 -43.73 -29.53
N LYS A 3 -52.30 -42.40 -29.48
CA LYS A 3 -51.25 -41.58 -30.14
C LYS A 3 -50.21 -41.17 -29.10
N LEU A 4 -48.97 -41.59 -29.33
CA LEU A 4 -47.79 -41.34 -28.53
C LEU A 4 -47.30 -39.91 -28.79
N LYS A 5 -47.12 -39.09 -27.74
CA LYS A 5 -46.42 -37.80 -27.81
C LYS A 5 -44.93 -38.06 -27.66
N VAL A 6 -44.13 -37.68 -28.65
CA VAL A 6 -42.67 -37.56 -28.52
C VAL A 6 -42.37 -36.06 -28.50
N LEU A 7 -41.98 -35.56 -27.32
CA LEU A 7 -41.52 -34.19 -27.13
C LEU A 7 -39.99 -34.22 -27.12
N GLY A 8 -39.37 -33.74 -28.19
CA GLY A 8 -37.92 -33.62 -28.29
C GLY A 8 -37.44 -32.41 -27.48
N PHE A 9 -36.61 -32.65 -26.48
CA PHE A 9 -35.87 -31.62 -25.75
C PHE A 9 -34.50 -31.45 -26.41
N LEU A 10 -34.26 -30.29 -27.02
CA LEU A 10 -32.97 -29.90 -27.59
C LEU A 10 -32.22 -29.08 -26.53
N THR A 11 -31.25 -29.70 -25.84
CA THR A 11 -30.36 -29.00 -24.90
C THR A 11 -29.18 -28.38 -25.65
N LEU A 12 -29.16 -27.04 -25.72
CA LEU A 12 -27.98 -26.26 -26.12
C LEU A 12 -26.97 -26.25 -24.96
N PHE A 13 -25.79 -26.85 -25.17
CA PHE A 13 -24.63 -26.66 -24.31
C PHE A 13 -23.92 -25.35 -24.70
N LEU A 14 -24.14 -24.27 -23.96
CA LEU A 14 -23.26 -23.10 -24.01
C LEU A 14 -21.99 -23.42 -23.22
N SER A 15 -20.92 -23.73 -23.94
CA SER A 15 -19.58 -23.86 -23.36
C SER A 15 -19.03 -22.45 -23.09
N ALA A 16 -19.20 -21.96 -21.87
CA ALA A 16 -18.54 -20.74 -21.42
C ALA A 16 -17.03 -21.00 -21.36
N CYS A 17 -16.27 -20.31 -22.22
CA CYS A 17 -14.82 -20.25 -22.15
C CYS A 17 -14.45 -19.55 -20.84
N ALA A 18 -14.11 -20.31 -19.80
CA ALA A 18 -13.54 -19.77 -18.58
C ALA A 18 -12.09 -19.36 -18.87
N THR A 19 -11.87 -18.10 -19.24
CA THR A 19 -10.54 -17.51 -19.19
C THR A 19 -10.16 -17.34 -17.73
N THR A 20 -9.32 -18.22 -17.20
CA THR A 20 -8.69 -18.03 -15.89
C THR A 20 -7.84 -16.77 -15.94
N PRO A 21 -8.09 -15.74 -15.10
CA PRO A 21 -7.24 -14.56 -15.07
C PRO A 21 -5.83 -14.99 -14.68
N LYS A 22 -4.85 -14.55 -15.49
CA LYS A 22 -3.43 -14.72 -15.22
C LYS A 22 -3.10 -13.86 -14.01
N GLU A 23 -2.91 -14.47 -12.84
CA GLU A 23 -2.36 -13.77 -11.69
C GLU A 23 -1.02 -13.15 -12.09
N ALA A 24 -0.91 -11.82 -12.00
CA ALA A 24 0.35 -11.14 -12.19
C ALA A 24 1.34 -11.67 -11.14
N THR A 25 2.40 -12.32 -11.60
CA THR A 25 3.44 -12.87 -10.71
C THR A 25 4.11 -11.72 -9.96
N PHE A 26 3.80 -11.64 -8.68
CA PHE A 26 4.29 -10.63 -7.77
C PHE A 26 5.74 -10.93 -7.37
N ASN A 27 6.70 -10.39 -8.12
CA ASN A 27 8.12 -10.59 -7.83
C ASN A 27 8.58 -9.56 -6.79
N LEU A 28 8.88 -9.99 -5.57
CA LEU A 28 9.52 -9.15 -4.57
C LEU A 28 10.98 -8.86 -4.95
N PRO A 29 11.56 -7.75 -4.46
CA PRO A 29 12.99 -7.52 -4.61
C PRO A 29 13.81 -8.62 -3.93
N ASP A 30 14.94 -8.98 -4.52
CA ASP A 30 15.84 -10.01 -3.98
C ASP A 30 16.22 -9.73 -2.52
N GLY A 31 16.13 -10.76 -1.67
CA GLY A 31 16.46 -10.67 -0.26
C GLY A 31 15.35 -10.11 0.65
N TRP A 32 14.16 -9.84 0.11
CA TRP A 32 13.01 -9.35 0.86
C TRP A 32 11.83 -10.34 0.81
N ARG A 33 11.03 -10.35 1.86
CA ARG A 33 9.81 -11.16 1.97
C ARG A 33 8.65 -10.34 2.53
N LEU A 34 7.43 -10.82 2.28
CA LEU A 34 6.25 -10.31 2.96
C LEU A 34 6.25 -10.74 4.44
N PRO A 35 5.70 -9.90 5.33
CA PRO A 35 5.33 -10.33 6.67
C PRO A 35 4.28 -11.46 6.61
N THR A 36 4.37 -12.41 7.53
CA THR A 36 3.33 -13.40 7.83
C THR A 36 2.71 -13.11 9.19
N SER A 37 1.69 -13.89 9.58
CA SER A 37 1.09 -13.78 10.91
C SER A 37 2.09 -14.02 12.04
N GLU A 38 3.10 -14.87 11.83
CA GLU A 38 4.14 -15.16 12.81
C GLU A 38 5.09 -13.98 13.04
N ASP A 39 5.16 -13.03 12.09
CA ASP A 39 5.98 -11.83 12.25
C ASP A 39 5.31 -10.75 13.07
N ALA A 40 4.02 -10.86 13.41
CA ALA A 40 3.33 -9.89 14.26
C ALA A 40 3.73 -10.12 15.72
N ILE A 41 4.94 -9.69 16.08
CA ILE A 41 5.53 -9.77 17.43
C ILE A 41 5.87 -8.36 17.93
N ASP A 42 6.44 -8.25 19.14
CA ASP A 42 6.93 -7.00 19.72
C ASP A 42 5.94 -5.82 19.56
N ASP A 43 6.36 -4.71 18.96
CA ASP A 43 5.54 -3.51 18.80
C ASP A 43 4.36 -3.72 17.83
N TRP A 44 4.50 -4.54 16.78
CA TRP A 44 3.37 -4.89 15.93
C TRP A 44 2.28 -5.63 16.70
N ALA A 45 2.67 -6.55 17.59
CA ALA A 45 1.71 -7.23 18.47
C ALA A 45 1.14 -6.29 19.53
N ARG A 46 2.00 -5.47 20.17
CA ARG A 46 1.64 -4.59 21.29
C ARG A 46 0.67 -3.49 20.88
N PHE A 47 0.88 -2.88 19.72
CA PHE A 47 0.10 -1.74 19.23
C PHE A 47 -0.90 -2.13 18.13
N ASN A 48 -0.98 -3.41 17.76
CA ASN A 48 -1.75 -3.88 16.62
C ASN A 48 -1.41 -3.09 15.34
N SER A 49 -0.11 -2.84 15.13
CA SER A 49 0.37 -1.97 14.06
C SER A 49 0.26 -2.67 12.70
N PRO A 50 -0.42 -2.05 11.71
CA PRO A 50 -0.49 -2.62 10.38
C PRO A 50 0.88 -2.55 9.69
N SER A 51 1.24 -3.64 9.01
CA SER A 51 2.39 -3.67 8.08
C SER A 51 1.96 -3.53 6.62
N ARG A 52 0.65 -3.41 6.35
CA ARG A 52 0.05 -3.25 5.02
C ARG A 52 -1.24 -2.45 5.09
N VAL A 53 -1.46 -1.62 4.08
CA VAL A 53 -2.72 -0.94 3.81
C VAL A 53 -3.03 -0.95 2.31
N GLU A 54 -4.31 -0.86 1.96
CA GLU A 54 -4.78 -0.87 0.58
C GLU A 54 -5.80 0.25 0.37
N ALA A 55 -5.61 1.04 -0.68
CA ALA A 55 -6.50 2.12 -1.08
C ALA A 55 -6.21 2.54 -2.52
N ASP A 56 -7.00 3.45 -3.08
CA ASP A 56 -6.72 4.09 -4.37
C ASP A 56 -5.80 5.31 -4.15
N PHE A 57 -4.49 5.09 -4.09
CA PHE A 57 -3.53 6.16 -3.76
C PHE A 57 -3.36 7.13 -4.93
N ASN A 58 -3.42 6.62 -6.17
CA ASN A 58 -3.23 7.44 -7.36
C ASN A 58 -4.52 8.14 -7.84
N GLY A 59 -5.69 7.75 -7.34
CA GLY A 59 -7.01 8.31 -7.64
C GLY A 59 -7.61 7.83 -8.97
N ASP A 60 -7.22 6.64 -9.46
CA ASP A 60 -7.69 6.07 -10.73
C ASP A 60 -8.88 5.11 -10.60
N GLY A 61 -9.35 4.90 -9.36
CA GLY A 61 -10.46 4.02 -9.01
C GLY A 61 -10.06 2.56 -8.81
N LYS A 62 -8.78 2.21 -8.87
CA LYS A 62 -8.26 0.86 -8.61
C LYS A 62 -7.60 0.78 -7.24
N THR A 63 -7.59 -0.43 -6.69
CA THR A 63 -6.90 -0.69 -5.43
C THR A 63 -5.40 -0.81 -5.64
N ASP A 64 -4.66 0.00 -4.91
CA ASP A 64 -3.21 -0.05 -4.76
C ASP A 64 -2.84 -0.67 -3.40
N ARG A 65 -1.56 -0.98 -3.20
CA ARG A 65 -1.07 -1.60 -1.96
C ARG A 65 0.21 -0.95 -1.47
N ALA A 66 0.22 -0.52 -0.22
CA ALA A 66 1.43 -0.14 0.52
C ALA A 66 1.76 -1.22 1.55
N GLN A 67 3.02 -1.61 1.68
CA GLN A 67 3.42 -2.66 2.62
C GLN A 67 4.89 -2.56 3.04
N ILE A 68 5.15 -2.94 4.29
CA ILE A 68 6.50 -3.13 4.83
C ILE A 68 6.96 -4.54 4.49
N LEU A 69 8.13 -4.66 3.87
CA LEU A 69 8.83 -5.92 3.65
C LEU A 69 9.87 -6.15 4.74
N LEU A 70 10.07 -7.42 5.09
CA LEU A 70 11.13 -7.85 5.99
C LEU A 70 12.32 -8.36 5.17
N LYS A 71 13.52 -8.12 5.70
CA LYS A 71 14.73 -8.69 5.13
C LYS A 71 14.81 -10.19 5.46
N ASN A 72 15.17 -11.01 4.47
CA ASN A 72 15.32 -12.46 4.68
C ASN A 72 16.43 -12.77 5.68
N ASN A 73 16.18 -13.75 6.55
CA ASN A 73 17.14 -14.27 7.53
C ASN A 73 17.75 -13.19 8.45
N SER A 74 16.98 -12.15 8.77
CA SER A 74 17.42 -11.04 9.62
C SER A 74 16.29 -10.60 10.55
N SER A 75 16.64 -10.22 11.78
CA SER A 75 15.70 -9.58 12.73
C SER A 75 15.62 -8.06 12.55
N THR A 76 16.52 -7.48 11.75
CA THR A 76 16.50 -6.08 11.37
C THR A 76 16.39 -5.94 9.85
N GLY A 77 15.96 -4.78 9.41
CA GLY A 77 15.83 -4.46 8.00
C GLY A 77 14.36 -4.39 7.61
N TYR A 78 13.97 -3.23 7.11
CA TYR A 78 12.65 -3.02 6.51
C TYR A 78 12.78 -2.32 5.15
N ARG A 79 11.79 -2.54 4.31
CA ARG A 79 11.58 -1.75 3.09
C ARG A 79 10.10 -1.42 2.95
N LEU A 80 9.77 -0.14 2.84
CA LEU A 80 8.43 0.31 2.50
C LEU A 80 8.29 0.34 0.97
N ILE A 81 7.35 -0.44 0.44
CA ILE A 81 7.01 -0.42 -0.98
C ILE A 81 5.55 -0.02 -1.20
N VAL A 82 5.29 0.53 -2.38
CA VAL A 82 3.93 0.74 -2.89
C VAL A 82 3.80 0.19 -4.29
N ASP A 83 2.78 -0.62 -4.50
CA ASP A 83 2.39 -1.17 -5.78
C ASP A 83 1.13 -0.45 -6.25
N ILE A 84 1.28 0.37 -7.30
CA ILE A 84 0.20 1.09 -7.96
C ILE A 84 -0.32 0.25 -9.12
N SER A 85 -1.63 0.02 -9.14
CA SER A 85 -2.31 -0.64 -10.26
C SER A 85 -2.36 0.31 -11.47
N ASP A 86 -1.98 -0.17 -12.65
CA ASP A 86 -2.03 0.60 -13.91
C ASP A 86 -2.44 -0.31 -15.08
N GLY A 87 -3.71 -0.25 -15.47
CA GLY A 87 -4.25 -1.25 -16.42
C GLY A 87 -4.18 -2.67 -15.87
N ASP A 88 -3.55 -3.58 -16.62
CA ASP A 88 -3.17 -4.95 -16.23
C ASP A 88 -1.75 -5.01 -15.63
N ASN A 89 -1.08 -3.87 -15.49
CA ASN A 89 0.28 -3.76 -14.98
C ASN A 89 0.28 -3.28 -13.52
N ILE A 90 1.42 -3.51 -12.86
CA ILE A 90 1.70 -2.98 -11.52
C ILE A 90 2.98 -2.16 -11.60
N LYS A 91 2.93 -0.92 -11.13
CA LYS A 91 4.11 -0.06 -10.98
C LYS A 91 4.52 -0.01 -9.51
N ARG A 92 5.72 -0.49 -9.22
CA ARG A 92 6.29 -0.48 -7.86
C ARG A 92 7.12 0.77 -7.58
N PHE A 93 6.97 1.30 -6.38
CA PHE A 93 7.80 2.35 -5.80
C PHE A 93 8.45 1.83 -4.51
N ASN A 94 9.74 2.09 -4.34
CA ASN A 94 10.42 1.93 -3.05
C ASN A 94 10.41 3.29 -2.36
N LEU A 95 9.68 3.42 -1.27
CA LEU A 95 9.47 4.69 -0.57
C LEU A 95 10.47 4.95 0.55
N ASP A 96 10.88 3.88 1.25
CA ASP A 96 11.92 3.94 2.28
C ASP A 96 12.57 2.57 2.51
N GLN A 97 13.77 2.57 3.08
CA GLN A 97 14.48 1.37 3.50
C GLN A 97 15.50 1.69 4.59
N ASN A 98 15.59 0.80 5.57
CA ASN A 98 16.69 0.79 6.52
C ASN A 98 17.11 -0.67 6.78
N ASP A 99 18.41 -0.94 6.91
CA ASP A 99 18.93 -2.30 7.17
C ASP A 99 19.18 -2.59 8.66
N SER A 100 19.22 -1.55 9.49
CA SER A 100 19.61 -1.62 10.90
C SER A 100 18.42 -1.52 11.86
N ILE A 101 17.28 -1.00 11.41
CA ILE A 101 16.06 -0.86 12.21
C ILE A 101 15.17 -2.08 12.01
N SER A 102 14.57 -2.60 13.09
CA SER A 102 13.58 -3.67 13.01
C SER A 102 12.32 -3.17 12.30
N ALA A 103 11.79 -3.99 11.39
CA ALA A 103 10.48 -3.73 10.78
C ALA A 103 9.37 -3.61 11.83
N GLN A 104 9.51 -4.32 12.97
CA GLN A 104 8.54 -4.32 14.08
C GLN A 104 8.35 -2.92 14.66
N SER A 105 9.37 -2.08 14.62
CA SER A 105 9.29 -0.72 15.17
C SER A 105 8.69 0.28 14.18
N MET A 106 8.27 -0.17 13.00
CA MET A 106 7.69 0.68 11.96
C MET A 106 6.23 0.34 11.75
N ALA A 107 5.36 1.32 11.54
CA ALA A 107 3.94 1.07 11.24
C ALA A 107 3.51 1.81 9.98
N ILE A 108 2.51 1.25 9.28
CA ILE A 108 1.77 1.96 8.24
C ILE A 108 0.35 2.24 8.72
N GLU A 109 -0.10 3.45 8.51
CA GLU A 109 -1.49 3.87 8.67
C GLU A 109 -2.03 4.44 7.35
N LEU A 110 -3.32 4.19 7.10
CA LEU A 110 -4.04 4.75 5.97
C LEU A 110 -4.66 6.07 6.40
N LEU A 111 -4.32 7.15 5.68
CA LEU A 111 -4.93 8.45 5.86
C LEU A 111 -6.00 8.68 4.80
N ASP A 112 -7.23 8.92 5.25
CA ASP A 112 -8.35 9.26 4.38
C ASP A 112 -8.29 10.73 3.91
N PRO A 113 -8.83 11.02 2.71
CA PRO A 113 -9.01 12.40 2.27
C PRO A 113 -9.79 13.23 3.28
N SER A 114 -9.29 14.42 3.60
CA SER A 114 -9.93 15.31 4.56
C SER A 114 -9.70 16.79 4.21
N ASN A 115 -10.53 17.66 4.80
CA ASN A 115 -10.41 19.11 4.63
C ASN A 115 -9.45 19.76 5.63
N GLU A 116 -8.94 18.99 6.59
CA GLU A 116 -8.00 19.43 7.61
C GLU A 116 -6.68 19.88 6.97
N VAL A 117 -6.12 20.97 7.49
CA VAL A 117 -4.79 21.45 7.09
C VAL A 117 -3.80 21.00 8.14
N TRP A 118 -2.81 20.23 7.70
CA TRP A 118 -1.75 19.67 8.53
C TRP A 118 -0.50 20.52 8.40
N ASP A 119 0.24 20.66 9.50
CA ASP A 119 1.55 21.30 9.53
C ASP A 119 2.65 20.22 9.44
N SER A 120 3.59 20.41 8.51
CA SER A 120 4.79 19.58 8.42
C SER A 120 5.71 19.76 9.62
N ALA A 121 6.67 18.85 9.80
CA ALA A 121 7.68 18.98 10.85
C ALA A 121 8.50 20.28 10.72
N CYS A 122 8.86 20.69 9.51
CA CYS A 122 9.61 21.94 9.31
C CYS A 122 8.76 23.16 9.70
N GLU A 123 7.47 23.17 9.35
CA GLU A 123 6.56 24.28 9.68
C GLU A 123 6.32 24.39 11.19
N LYS A 124 6.32 23.24 11.90
CA LYS A 124 6.34 23.19 13.37
C LYS A 124 7.67 23.65 13.99
N GLY A 125 8.70 23.91 13.19
CA GLY A 125 9.98 24.46 13.66
C GLY A 125 11.01 23.41 14.08
N TYR A 126 10.83 22.14 13.71
CA TYR A 126 11.84 21.10 13.97
C TYR A 126 13.15 21.36 13.21
N TRP A 127 13.08 22.05 12.07
CA TRP A 127 14.21 22.61 11.34
C TRP A 127 13.75 23.79 10.48
N GLU A 128 14.70 24.54 9.92
CA GLU A 128 14.38 25.59 8.94
C GLU A 128 13.86 24.98 7.64
N CYS A 129 12.60 25.25 7.29
CA CYS A 129 12.01 24.80 6.03
C CYS A 129 12.82 25.30 4.83
N GLN A 130 13.19 24.38 3.95
CA GLN A 130 13.80 24.73 2.67
C GLN A 130 12.78 25.45 1.76
N GLN A 131 13.28 26.20 0.76
CA GLN A 131 12.44 27.04 -0.11
C GLN A 131 11.28 26.28 -0.78
N ASN A 132 11.45 24.99 -1.08
CA ASN A 132 10.46 24.17 -1.77
C ASN A 132 9.90 23.04 -0.88
N GLU A 133 10.15 23.10 0.43
CA GLU A 133 9.62 22.11 1.37
C GLU A 133 8.14 22.40 1.65
N ILE A 134 7.33 21.34 1.72
CA ILE A 134 5.90 21.46 1.98
C ILE A 134 5.72 21.84 3.44
N ARG A 135 5.24 23.06 3.68
CA ARG A 135 4.99 23.59 5.02
C ARG A 135 3.67 23.14 5.61
N LYS A 136 2.61 23.32 4.82
CA LYS A 136 1.24 22.92 5.16
C LYS A 136 0.63 22.16 4.00
N PHE A 137 -0.22 21.19 4.29
CA PHE A 137 -0.85 20.35 3.27
C PHE A 137 -2.21 19.83 3.71
N LYS A 138 -2.96 19.25 2.77
CA LYS A 138 -4.21 18.54 3.00
C LYS A 138 -4.10 17.16 2.39
N ILE A 139 -4.71 16.16 3.01
CA ILE A 139 -4.85 14.83 2.41
C ILE A 139 -5.98 14.90 1.38
N SER A 140 -5.64 14.94 0.09
CA SER A 140 -6.62 15.05 -1.01
C SER A 140 -6.95 13.70 -1.67
N LYS A 141 -6.10 12.70 -1.48
CA LYS A 141 -6.24 11.31 -1.90
C LYS A 141 -5.84 10.42 -0.73
N PRO A 142 -6.33 9.16 -0.65
CA PRO A 142 -5.80 8.20 0.31
C PRO A 142 -4.28 8.27 0.32
N SER A 143 -3.69 8.34 1.51
CA SER A 143 -2.25 8.59 1.69
C SER A 143 -1.68 7.65 2.74
N ILE A 144 -0.36 7.49 2.72
CA ILE A 144 0.35 6.52 3.56
C ILE A 144 1.05 7.31 4.65
N GLN A 145 0.68 7.09 5.90
CA GLN A 145 1.47 7.53 7.05
C GLN A 145 2.38 6.38 7.47
N PHE A 146 3.69 6.62 7.46
CA PHE A 146 4.71 5.66 7.84
C PHE A 146 5.47 6.19 9.05
N CYS A 147 5.36 5.50 10.18
CA CYS A 147 5.88 5.96 11.46
C CYS A 147 6.95 5.03 12.00
N TYR A 148 7.98 5.61 12.62
CA TYR A 148 8.69 4.91 13.68
C TYR A 148 7.77 4.96 14.91
N ILE A 149 7.34 3.80 15.39
CA ILE A 149 6.33 3.68 16.44
C ILE A 149 6.73 4.51 17.67
N GLU A 150 5.77 5.24 18.24
CA GLU A 150 5.97 6.19 19.36
C GLU A 150 6.96 7.34 19.04
N SER A 151 7.20 7.63 17.76
CA SER A 151 8.17 8.64 17.32
C SER A 151 7.73 9.37 16.04
N ALA A 152 8.69 9.85 15.25
CA ALA A 152 8.46 10.62 14.04
C ALA A 152 7.78 9.80 12.94
N CYS A 153 6.99 10.50 12.13
CA CYS A 153 6.26 9.93 11.02
C CYS A 153 6.64 10.62 9.71
N VAL A 154 6.26 9.99 8.61
CA VAL A 154 6.38 10.53 7.26
C VAL A 154 5.08 10.24 6.55
N ILE A 155 4.50 11.25 5.91
CA ILE A 155 3.40 11.04 4.99
C ILE A 155 3.94 10.94 3.56
N TYR A 156 3.50 9.91 2.86
CA TYR A 156 3.69 9.75 1.43
C TYR A 156 2.36 10.03 0.71
N MET A 157 2.33 11.11 -0.07
CA MET A 157 1.16 11.53 -0.85
C MET A 157 1.44 11.40 -2.34
N TRP A 158 0.49 10.85 -3.10
CA TRP A 158 0.62 10.81 -4.55
C TRP A 158 0.60 12.22 -5.18
N SER A 159 1.52 12.46 -6.12
CA SER A 159 1.58 13.68 -6.92
C SER A 159 1.22 13.38 -8.37
N ASP A 160 0.08 13.91 -8.83
CA ASP A 160 -0.35 13.77 -10.23
C ASP A 160 0.61 14.41 -11.22
N ARG A 161 1.29 15.48 -10.80
CA ARG A 161 2.26 16.21 -11.62
C ARG A 161 3.48 15.33 -11.93
N ASN A 162 3.99 14.65 -10.91
CA ASN A 162 5.25 13.89 -11.01
C ASN A 162 5.02 12.40 -11.24
N LYS A 163 3.77 11.93 -11.15
CA LYS A 163 3.38 10.51 -11.19
C LYS A 163 4.24 9.67 -10.22
N ASN A 164 4.39 10.21 -9.01
CA ASN A 164 5.25 9.68 -7.95
C ASN A 164 4.75 10.16 -6.57
N PHE A 165 5.26 9.57 -5.50
CA PHE A 165 4.97 9.96 -4.12
C PHE A 165 5.84 11.14 -3.67
N THR A 166 5.21 12.10 -3.01
CA THR A 166 5.87 13.18 -2.28
C THR A 166 6.02 12.76 -0.82
N LYS A 167 7.25 12.85 -0.31
CA LYS A 167 7.59 12.56 1.09
C LYS A 167 7.45 13.84 1.92
N ILE A 168 6.67 13.80 2.98
CA ILE A 168 6.43 14.93 3.89
C ILE A 168 6.72 14.47 5.33
N PRO A 169 7.85 14.88 5.92
CA PRO A 169 8.14 14.57 7.32
C PRO A 169 7.11 15.18 8.27
N LEU A 170 6.66 14.37 9.22
CA LEU A 170 5.82 14.75 10.35
C LEU A 170 6.54 14.47 11.67
N SER A 171 6.36 15.37 12.61
CA SER A 171 6.75 15.17 13.99
C SER A 171 5.66 15.79 14.84
N ASP A 172 5.21 15.06 15.85
CA ASP A 172 4.21 15.54 16.80
C ASP A 172 4.84 16.48 17.81
#